data_AF-A0A377LYS5-F1
#
_entry.id   AF-A0A377LYS5-F1
#
_cell.length_a   1.000
_cell.length_b   1.000
_cell.length_c   1.000
_cell.angle_alpha   90.00
_cell.angle_beta   90.00
_cell.angle_gamma   90.00
#
_symmetry.space_group_name_H-M   'P 1'
#
loop_
_entity.id
_entity.type
_entity.pdbx_description
1 polymer ?
#
loop_
_entity_poly.entity_id
_entity_poly.type
_entity_poly.pdbx_seq_one_letter_code
_entity_poly.pdbx_strand_id
1 'polypeptide(L)'
;MENRFGESQLLRYFPYYLLLNSTLAVTAALAAAGFDSEESLMSRVRDALASLRQTAKQTRCLDYVLDSPTWNCKGNFFCYLHDRNENTIADPAVIYFDFSNPFYKEKA
;
A
#
# COMPACT_ATOMS: atom_id res chain seq x y z
N MET A 1 -6.63 -16.70 20.34
CA MET A 1 -5.40 -16.07 19.81
C MET A 1 -5.69 -15.59 18.39
N GLU A 2 -6.78 -14.84 18.20
CA GLU A 2 -7.46 -14.76 16.88
C GLU A 2 -7.55 -13.32 16.32
N ASN A 3 -7.06 -12.32 17.08
CA ASN A 3 -7.11 -10.90 16.71
C ASN A 3 -5.73 -10.24 16.78
N ARG A 4 -4.68 -10.91 16.29
CA ARG A 4 -3.32 -10.36 16.22
C ARG A 4 -2.78 -10.54 14.83
N PHE A 5 -2.27 -9.47 14.24
CA PHE A 5 -1.52 -9.57 12.99
C PHE A 5 -0.07 -9.96 13.26
N GLY A 6 0.37 -10.98 12.54
CA GLY A 6 1.79 -11.20 12.30
C GLY A 6 2.35 -10.11 11.37
N GLU A 7 3.67 -10.02 11.30
CA GLU A 7 4.34 -9.00 10.50
C GLU A 7 3.98 -9.07 9.01
N SER A 8 3.93 -10.28 8.43
CA SER A 8 3.56 -10.46 7.02
C SER A 8 2.15 -9.98 6.71
N GLN A 9 1.20 -10.19 7.64
CA GLN A 9 -0.16 -9.68 7.52
C GLN A 9 -0.20 -8.15 7.63
N LEU A 10 0.57 -7.58 8.57
CA LEU A 10 0.68 -6.13 8.73
C LEU A 10 1.22 -5.48 7.44
N LEU A 11 2.34 -5.97 6.91
CA LEU A 11 2.99 -5.41 5.72
C LEU A 11 2.15 -5.56 4.44
N ARG A 12 1.30 -6.59 4.37
CA ARG A 12 0.38 -6.80 3.25
C ARG A 12 -0.86 -5.90 3.34
N TYR A 13 -1.53 -5.88 4.49
CA TYR A 13 -2.84 -5.23 4.61
C TYR A 13 -2.74 -3.73 4.86
N PHE A 14 -1.85 -3.31 5.76
CA PHE A 14 -1.85 -1.92 6.22
C PHE A 14 -1.50 -0.93 5.10
N PRO A 15 -0.42 -1.13 4.31
CA PRO A 15 -0.11 -0.26 3.17
C PRO A 15 -1.20 -0.27 2.10
N TYR A 16 -1.78 -1.44 1.80
CA TYR A 16 -2.86 -1.56 0.83
C TYR A 16 -4.06 -0.69 1.20
N TYR A 17 -4.57 -0.81 2.43
CA TYR A 17 -5.75 -0.06 2.84
C TYR A 17 -5.48 1.43 3.02
N LEU A 18 -4.37 1.79 3.67
CA LEU A 18 -4.06 3.18 3.95
C LEU A 18 -3.64 3.93 2.68
N LEU A 19 -2.75 3.36 1.88
CA LEU A 19 -2.13 4.05 0.76
C LEU A 19 -2.88 3.79 -0.54
N LEU A 20 -2.90 2.53 -1.00
CA LEU A 20 -3.45 2.22 -2.32
C LEU A 20 -4.96 2.49 -2.39
N ASN A 21 -5.71 2.03 -1.40
CA ASN A 21 -7.17 2.12 -1.40
C ASN A 21 -7.72 3.44 -0.83
N SER A 22 -6.86 4.29 -0.25
CA SER A 22 -7.28 5.57 0.35
C SER A 22 -6.43 6.74 -0.10
N THR A 23 -5.16 6.85 0.32
CA THR A 23 -4.34 8.04 0.03
C THR A 23 -4.12 8.29 -1.47
N LEU A 24 -3.87 7.25 -2.27
CA LEU A 24 -3.66 7.40 -3.71
C LEU A 24 -4.95 7.80 -4.44
N ALA A 25 -6.12 7.42 -3.93
CA ALA A 25 -7.39 7.92 -4.46
C ALA A 25 -7.54 9.44 -4.26
N VAL A 26 -7.03 9.97 -3.14
CA VAL A 26 -7.01 11.42 -2.88
C VAL A 26 -6.05 12.13 -3.82
N THR A 27 -4.83 11.61 -4.02
CA THR A 27 -3.86 12.22 -4.95
C THR A 27 -4.39 12.20 -6.38
N ALA A 28 -4.99 11.08 -6.82
CA ALA A 28 -5.62 10.96 -8.12
C ALA A 28 -6.78 11.95 -8.31
N ALA A 29 -7.67 12.09 -7.32
CA ALA A 29 -8.79 13.03 -7.40
C ALA A 29 -8.33 14.49 -7.47
N LEU A 30 -7.34 14.89 -6.66
CA LEU A 30 -6.76 16.23 -6.71
C LEU A 30 -6.07 16.51 -8.05
N ALA A 31 -5.35 15.53 -8.59
CA ALA A 31 -4.71 15.65 -9.88
C ALA A 31 -5.72 15.77 -11.02
N ALA A 32 -6.78 14.95 -11.00
CA ALA A 32 -7.86 15.01 -11.99
C ALA A 32 -8.60 16.37 -11.97
N ALA A 33 -8.67 17.02 -10.81
CA ALA A 33 -9.23 18.37 -10.66
C ALA A 33 -8.25 19.50 -11.04
N GLY A 34 -7.01 19.19 -11.43
CA GLY A 34 -6.02 20.15 -11.90
C GLY A 34 -5.31 20.93 -10.79
N PHE A 35 -5.32 20.44 -9.54
CA PHE A 35 -4.64 21.12 -8.43
C PHE A 35 -3.10 20.95 -8.47
N ASP A 36 -2.62 19.79 -8.92
CA ASP A 36 -1.19 19.50 -9.16
C ASP A 36 -1.09 18.17 -9.96
N SER A 37 0.11 17.74 -10.35
CA SER A 37 0.34 16.41 -10.91
C SER A 37 0.26 15.31 -9.84
N GLU A 38 -0.16 14.11 -10.23
CA GLU A 38 -0.20 12.96 -9.30
C GLU A 38 1.19 12.63 -8.74
N GLU A 39 2.25 12.75 -9.56
CA GLU A 39 3.64 12.53 -9.16
C GLU A 39 4.08 13.50 -8.06
N SER A 40 3.79 14.81 -8.21
CA SER A 40 4.09 15.83 -7.19
C SER A 40 3.36 15.54 -5.88
N LEU A 41 2.07 15.23 -5.96
CA LEU A 41 1.25 14.91 -4.78
C LEU A 41 1.75 13.64 -4.06
N MET A 42 2.07 12.59 -4.82
CA MET A 42 2.66 11.36 -4.29
C MET A 42 4.05 11.61 -3.67
N SER A 43 4.87 12.48 -4.25
CA SER A 43 6.16 12.86 -3.65
C SER A 43 5.96 13.52 -2.28
N ARG A 44 4.96 14.40 -2.12
CA ARG A 44 4.65 15.03 -0.82
C ARG A 44 4.21 14.00 0.22
N VAL A 45 3.41 13.01 -0.17
CA VAL A 45 3.03 11.89 0.71
C VAL A 45 4.26 11.10 1.13
N ARG A 46 5.11 10.74 0.17
CA ARG A 46 6.36 10.01 0.43
C ARG A 46 7.27 10.78 1.40
N ASP A 47 7.44 12.07 1.20
CA ASP A 47 8.29 12.90 2.07
C ASP A 47 7.74 12.98 3.50
N ALA A 48 6.42 13.13 3.65
CA ALA A 48 5.76 13.08 4.96
C ALA A 48 5.97 11.73 5.67
N LEU A 49 5.87 10.60 4.94
CA LEU A 49 6.14 9.27 5.47
C LEU A 49 7.62 9.08 5.84
N ALA A 50 8.53 9.63 5.04
CA ALA A 50 9.97 9.61 5.33
C ALA A 50 10.30 10.42 6.58
N SER A 51 9.65 11.57 6.80
CA SER A 51 9.77 12.34 8.05
C SER A 51 9.17 11.58 9.24
N LEU A 52 8.02 10.94 9.08
CA LEU A 52 7.41 10.11 10.12
C LEU A 52 8.34 8.96 10.53
N ARG A 53 9.02 8.33 9.55
CA ARG A 53 9.98 7.25 9.79
C ARG A 53 11.10 7.66 10.75
N GLN A 54 11.55 8.91 10.72
CA GLN A 54 12.64 9.38 11.58
C GLN A 54 12.25 9.46 13.06
N THR A 55 10.96 9.52 13.37
CA THR A 55 10.44 9.71 14.74
C THR A 55 9.65 8.51 15.25
N ALA A 56 9.26 7.58 14.36
CA ALA A 56 8.49 6.40 14.72
C ALA A 56 9.33 5.42 15.56
N LYS A 57 8.72 4.86 16.62
CA LYS A 57 9.35 3.81 17.45
C LYS A 57 9.57 2.49 16.69
N GLN A 58 8.74 2.22 15.69
CA GLN A 58 8.81 1.03 14.85
C GLN A 58 8.63 1.45 13.39
N THR A 59 9.66 1.22 12.58
CA THR A 59 9.73 1.73 11.20
C THR A 59 9.42 0.67 10.17
N ARG A 60 9.30 -0.61 10.54
CA ARG A 60 9.28 -1.72 9.57
C ARG A 60 8.21 -1.59 8.47
N CYS A 61 7.02 -1.09 8.81
CA CYS A 61 5.98 -0.81 7.80
C CYS A 61 6.35 0.39 6.90
N LEU A 62 6.98 1.42 7.45
CA LEU A 62 7.46 2.59 6.69
C LEU A 62 8.65 2.21 5.80
N ASP A 63 9.55 1.36 6.27
CA ASP A 63 10.66 0.82 5.48
C ASP A 63 10.14 0.02 4.30
N TYR A 64 9.15 -0.85 4.52
CA TYR A 64 8.49 -1.57 3.43
C TYR A 64 7.82 -0.62 2.43
N VAL A 65 7.07 0.36 2.91
CA VAL A 65 6.36 1.34 2.07
C VAL A 65 7.31 2.18 1.22
N LEU A 66 8.45 2.60 1.78
CA LEU A 66 9.36 3.54 1.13
C LEU A 66 10.45 2.86 0.28
N ASP A 67 10.89 1.65 0.67
CA ASP A 67 12.10 1.04 0.13
C ASP A 67 11.85 -0.27 -0.63
N SER A 68 10.65 -0.88 -0.55
CA SER A 68 10.33 -2.05 -1.37
C SER A 68 10.00 -1.63 -2.80
N PRO A 69 10.52 -2.31 -3.86
CA PRO A 69 10.16 -1.99 -5.25
C PRO A 69 8.69 -2.30 -5.57
N THR A 70 8.09 -3.24 -4.84
CA THR A 70 6.69 -3.63 -5.01
C THR A 70 5.96 -3.70 -3.68
N TRP A 71 4.65 -3.47 -3.74
CA TRP A 71 3.71 -3.74 -2.66
C TRP A 71 2.88 -4.96 -2.98
N ASN A 72 2.66 -5.83 -2.00
CA ASN A 72 1.78 -6.97 -2.15
C ASN A 72 0.35 -6.50 -1.86
N CYS A 73 -0.44 -6.25 -2.90
CA CYS A 73 -1.75 -5.61 -2.83
C CYS A 73 -2.88 -6.55 -3.27
N LYS A 74 -4.08 -6.34 -2.73
CA LYS A 74 -5.24 -7.15 -3.03
C LYS A 74 -5.84 -6.76 -4.39
N GLY A 75 -6.07 -7.74 -5.26
CA GLY A 75 -6.76 -7.57 -6.53
C GLY A 75 -8.22 -8.00 -6.45
N ASN A 76 -9.16 -7.04 -6.47
CA ASN A 76 -10.59 -7.37 -6.34
C ASN A 76 -11.18 -8.07 -7.59
N PHE A 77 -10.63 -7.82 -8.78
CA PHE A 77 -11.20 -8.35 -10.03
C PHE A 77 -11.17 -9.88 -10.10
N PHE A 78 -10.00 -10.50 -9.91
CA PHE A 78 -9.87 -11.96 -9.93
C PHE A 78 -10.52 -12.64 -8.72
N CYS A 79 -10.61 -11.98 -7.56
CA CYS A 79 -11.44 -12.47 -6.45
C CYS A 79 -12.87 -12.71 -6.92
N TYR A 80 -13.45 -11.68 -7.54
CA TYR A 80 -14.86 -11.66 -7.92
C TYR A 80 -15.13 -12.59 -9.10
N LEU A 81 -14.22 -12.63 -10.09
CA LEU A 81 -14.33 -13.51 -11.26
C LEU A 81 -14.36 -15.00 -10.87
N HIS A 82 -13.68 -15.38 -9.80
CA HIS A 82 -13.60 -16.78 -9.34
C HIS A 82 -14.60 -17.11 -8.21
N ASP A 83 -15.57 -16.24 -7.92
CA ASP A 83 -16.51 -16.34 -6.80
C ASP A 83 -15.82 -16.66 -5.46
N ARG A 84 -14.61 -16.12 -5.30
CA ARG A 84 -13.81 -16.34 -4.09
C ARG A 84 -14.16 -15.26 -3.08
N ASN A 85 -14.96 -15.64 -2.08
CA ASN A 85 -15.24 -14.76 -0.96
C ASN A 85 -13.98 -14.63 -0.09
N GLU A 86 -13.50 -13.39 0.07
CA GLU A 86 -12.32 -13.04 0.88
C GLU A 86 -12.36 -13.63 2.29
N ASN A 87 -13.56 -13.80 2.86
CA ASN A 87 -13.76 -14.34 4.20
C ASN A 87 -13.77 -15.88 4.27
N THR A 88 -13.79 -16.56 3.12
CA THR A 88 -13.87 -18.03 3.04
C THR A 88 -12.76 -18.67 2.20
N ILE A 89 -11.86 -17.87 1.63
CA ILE A 89 -10.67 -18.35 0.92
C ILE A 89 -9.73 -19.04 1.91
N ALA A 90 -9.31 -20.27 1.59
CA ALA A 90 -8.35 -21.02 2.39
C ALA A 90 -6.92 -20.43 2.34
N ASP A 91 -6.50 -19.91 1.18
CA ASP A 91 -5.22 -19.20 1.02
C ASP A 91 -5.45 -17.76 0.51
N PRO A 92 -5.46 -16.76 1.40
CA PRO A 92 -5.64 -15.37 1.03
C PRO A 92 -4.59 -14.86 0.05
N ALA A 93 -3.41 -15.50 -0.07
CA ALA A 93 -2.35 -15.00 -0.95
C ALA A 93 -2.72 -15.03 -2.44
N VAL A 94 -3.66 -15.89 -2.86
CA VAL A 94 -4.01 -16.06 -4.29
C VAL A 94 -4.70 -14.83 -4.89
N ILE A 95 -5.19 -13.92 -4.05
CA ILE A 95 -5.82 -12.68 -4.50
C ILE A 95 -4.88 -11.47 -4.40
N TYR A 96 -3.65 -11.68 -3.97
CA TYR A 96 -2.63 -10.63 -3.90
C TYR A 96 -1.71 -10.70 -5.12
N PHE A 97 -1.30 -9.54 -5.59
CA PHE A 97 -0.34 -9.39 -6.67
C PHE A 97 0.68 -8.32 -6.31
N ASP A 98 1.81 -8.32 -7.00
CA ASP A 98 2.85 -7.33 -6.81
C ASP A 98 2.52 -6.07 -7.61
N PHE A 99 2.18 -5.01 -6.88
CA PHE A 99 1.92 -3.68 -7.40
C PHE A 99 3.22 -2.87 -7.38
N SER A 100 3.57 -2.23 -8.51
CA SER A 100 4.75 -1.37 -8.58
C SER A 100 4.63 -0.20 -7.61
N ASN A 101 5.59 -0.07 -6.70
CA ASN A 101 5.54 0.94 -5.64
C ASN A 101 5.84 2.34 -6.21
N PRO A 102 4.89 3.30 -6.19
CA PRO A 102 5.11 4.66 -6.70
C PRO A 102 6.05 5.49 -5.81
N PHE A 103 6.32 5.05 -4.58
CA PHE A 103 7.22 5.72 -3.65
C PHE A 103 8.66 5.21 -3.70
N TYR A 104 8.89 4.10 -4.39
CA TYR A 104 10.21 3.51 -4.51
C TYR A 104 11.13 4.45 -5.28
N LYS A 105 12.33 4.67 -4.74
CA LYS A 105 13.43 5.35 -5.42
C LYS A 105 14.63 4.42 -5.38
N GLU A 106 15.23 4.16 -6.54
CA GLU A 106 16.45 3.35 -6.63
C GLU A 106 17.54 4.01 -5.78
N LYS A 107 18.30 3.22 -5.02
CA LYS A 107 19.38 3.75 -4.20
C LYS A 107 20.51 4.19 -5.15
N ALA A 108 20.89 5.45 -5.06
CA ALA A 108 22.03 6.03 -5.79
C ALA A 108 23.36 5.40 -5.37
#